data_AF-A0A9Q4A5Z0-F1
#
_entry.id   AF-A0A9Q4A5Z0-F1
#
_cell.length_a   1.000
_cell.length_b   1.000
_cell.length_c   1.000
_cell.angle_alpha   90.00
_cell.angle_beta   90.00
_cell.angle_gamma   90.00
#
_symmetry.space_group_name_H-M   'P 1'
#
loop_
_entity.id
_entity.type
_entity.pdbx_description
1 polymer ?
#
loop_
_entity_poly.entity_id
_entity_poly.type
_entity_poly.pdbx_seq_one_letter_code
_entity_poly.pdbx_strand_id
1 'polypeptide(L)'
;MECFVDTNVAASLQGNSVYRAEIIRLITRRFTAAGVYETAIAPLHVIRCDAPSELIHAVHRPALCLIVQGRKELGLGDEQYVYDSLSYLVVAVTVPVSGRVIEASSDAPYLCIRLDFDPVHIAQLIADAPLSGVPDEP
;
A
#
# COMPACT_ATOMS: atom_id res chain seq x y z
N MET A 1 0.36 20.80 4.51
CA MET A 1 0.32 19.55 5.32
C MET A 1 -0.57 18.59 4.55
N GLU A 2 -0.14 18.24 3.36
CA GLU A 2 -0.94 17.46 2.42
C GLU A 2 -0.29 16.10 2.34
N CYS A 3 -0.89 15.13 3.02
CA CYS A 3 -0.61 13.75 2.74
C CYS A 3 -1.19 13.51 1.34
N PHE A 4 -0.34 13.45 0.31
CA PHE A 4 -0.79 13.09 -1.04
C PHE A 4 -1.27 11.63 -1.00
N VAL A 5 -2.56 11.44 -0.71
CA VAL A 5 -3.28 10.19 -0.91
C VAL A 5 -3.73 10.18 -2.36
N ASP A 6 -2.79 10.06 -3.30
CA ASP A 6 -3.14 9.97 -4.72
C ASP A 6 -3.95 8.70 -4.95
N THR A 7 -5.27 8.88 -5.07
CA THR A 7 -6.26 7.82 -5.16
C THR A 7 -6.59 7.46 -6.62
N ASN A 8 -5.76 7.82 -7.61
CA ASN A 8 -6.19 7.61 -9.00
C ASN A 8 -5.07 7.30 -10.00
N VAL A 9 -4.86 6.01 -10.26
CA VAL A 9 -4.50 5.50 -11.60
C VAL A 9 -5.49 4.41 -11.98
N ALA A 10 -6.74 4.79 -12.24
CA ALA A 10 -7.74 3.90 -12.85
C ALA A 10 -7.50 3.62 -14.36
N ALA A 11 -6.38 4.07 -14.94
CA ALA A 11 -6.26 4.20 -16.40
C ALA A 11 -5.60 3.03 -17.16
N SER A 12 -5.37 1.84 -16.58
CA SER A 12 -4.63 0.78 -17.32
C SER A 12 -4.99 -0.66 -16.93
N LEU A 13 -6.26 -1.08 -17.11
CA LEU A 13 -6.78 -2.31 -16.50
C LEU A 13 -7.05 -3.53 -17.41
N GLN A 14 -6.63 -3.56 -18.68
CA GLN A 14 -6.75 -4.81 -19.48
C GLN A 14 -5.55 -5.76 -19.33
N GLY A 15 -4.33 -5.23 -19.13
CA GLY A 15 -3.13 -6.05 -18.90
C GLY A 15 -2.90 -6.47 -17.44
N ASN A 16 -3.57 -5.81 -16.49
CA ASN A 16 -3.21 -5.89 -15.07
C ASN A 16 -3.81 -7.10 -14.33
N SER A 17 -4.83 -7.76 -14.89
CA SER A 17 -5.54 -8.88 -14.24
C SER A 17 -4.70 -10.16 -14.15
N VAL A 18 -3.90 -10.46 -15.19
CA VAL A 18 -3.01 -11.63 -15.23
C VAL A 18 -1.87 -11.48 -14.24
N TYR A 19 -1.21 -10.32 -14.21
CA TYR A 19 -0.14 -10.04 -13.25
C TYR A 19 -0.65 -10.08 -11.81
N ARG A 20 -1.82 -9.51 -11.55
CA ARG A 20 -2.44 -9.56 -10.22
C ARG A 20 -2.73 -11.00 -9.79
N ALA A 21 -3.33 -11.81 -10.66
CA ALA A 21 -3.61 -13.22 -10.36
C ALA A 21 -2.32 -14.00 -10.06
N GLU A 22 -1.25 -13.75 -10.80
CA GLU A 22 0.04 -14.39 -10.57
C GLU A 22 0.66 -13.95 -9.24
N ILE A 23 0.58 -12.66 -8.89
CA ILE A 23 1.04 -12.16 -7.58
C ILE A 23 0.26 -12.82 -6.44
N ILE A 24 -1.08 -12.89 -6.55
CA ILE A 24 -1.93 -13.58 -5.56
C ILE A 24 -1.48 -15.04 -5.40
N ARG A 25 -1.26 -15.75 -6.51
CA ARG A 25 -0.80 -17.14 -6.52
C ARG A 25 0.54 -17.31 -5.82
N LEU A 26 1.52 -16.45 -6.14
CA LEU A 26 2.86 -16.50 -5.55
C LEU A 26 2.84 -16.22 -4.05
N ILE A 27 2.12 -15.18 -3.62
CA ILE A 27 1.98 -14.80 -2.22
C ILE A 27 1.28 -15.92 -1.44
N THR A 28 0.14 -16.41 -1.94
CA THR A 28 -0.66 -17.42 -1.26
C THR A 28 0.10 -18.74 -1.10
N ARG A 29 0.91 -19.11 -2.10
CA ARG A 29 1.78 -20.30 -2.03
C ARG A 29 2.89 -20.17 -0.99
N ARG A 30 3.43 -18.95 -0.78
CA ARG A 30 4.60 -18.72 0.07
C ARG A 30 4.25 -18.40 1.53
N PHE A 31 3.11 -17.75 1.75
CA PHE A 31 2.68 -17.21 3.04
C PHE A 31 1.29 -17.78 3.36
N THR A 32 1.27 -18.86 4.14
CA THR A 32 0.08 -19.69 4.36
C THR A 32 -0.76 -19.29 5.56
N ALA A 33 -0.26 -18.40 6.43
CA ALA A 33 -0.96 -17.95 7.63
C ALA A 33 -1.07 -16.41 7.65
N ALA A 34 -2.01 -15.89 8.42
CA ALA A 34 -2.09 -14.45 8.69
C ALA A 34 -0.81 -13.96 9.38
N GLY A 35 -0.34 -12.78 8.97
CA GLY A 35 0.87 -12.18 9.53
C GLY A 35 1.48 -11.11 8.63
N VAL A 36 2.53 -10.48 9.15
CA VAL A 36 3.43 -9.58 8.41
C VAL A 36 4.74 -10.32 8.20
N TYR A 37 5.15 -10.43 6.95
CA TYR A 37 6.31 -11.21 6.54
C TYR A 37 7.38 -10.31 5.94
N GLU A 38 8.60 -10.45 6.45
CA GLU A 38 9.80 -9.92 5.82
C GLU A 38 10.15 -10.75 4.58
N THR A 39 10.84 -10.12 3.63
CA THR A 39 11.33 -10.79 2.42
C THR A 39 12.85 -10.66 2.32
N ALA A 40 13.45 -11.33 1.34
CA ALA A 40 14.88 -11.17 1.04
C ALA A 40 15.24 -9.74 0.60
N ILE A 41 14.25 -8.95 0.19
CA ILE A 41 14.39 -7.52 -0.09
C ILE A 41 13.98 -6.78 1.18
N ALA A 42 14.95 -6.29 1.94
CA ALA A 42 14.73 -5.71 3.27
C ALA A 42 13.57 -4.69 3.38
N PRO A 43 13.38 -3.72 2.45
CA PRO A 43 12.26 -2.79 2.55
C PRO A 43 10.91 -3.38 2.13
N LEU A 44 10.88 -4.59 1.56
CA LEU A 44 9.68 -5.21 1.01
C LEU A 44 9.08 -6.21 1.99
N HIS A 45 7.81 -6.00 2.30
CA HIS A 45 7.02 -6.78 3.24
C HIS A 45 5.74 -7.30 2.58
N VAL A 46 5.27 -8.45 3.05
CA VAL A 46 3.99 -9.03 2.63
C VAL A 46 3.07 -9.15 3.85
N ILE A 47 1.85 -8.64 3.73
CA ILE A 47 0.85 -8.65 4.78
C ILE A 47 -0.29 -9.55 4.33
N ARG A 48 -0.64 -10.53 5.17
CA ARG A 48 -1.77 -11.44 4.98
C ARG A 48 -2.72 -11.37 6.17
N CYS A 49 -4.01 -11.25 5.90
CA CYS A 49 -5.06 -11.44 6.90
C CYS A 49 -6.13 -12.38 6.35
N ASP A 50 -6.51 -13.39 7.12
CA ASP A 50 -7.48 -14.42 6.71
C ASP A 50 -8.92 -14.11 7.19
N ALA A 51 -9.12 -12.97 7.84
CA ALA A 51 -10.41 -12.47 8.31
C ALA A 51 -10.34 -10.93 8.46
N PRO A 52 -11.47 -10.22 8.54
CA PRO A 52 -11.49 -8.81 8.89
C PRO A 52 -10.76 -8.56 10.22
N SER A 53 -10.05 -7.44 10.32
CA SER A 53 -9.29 -7.10 11.53
C SER A 53 -10.04 -6.11 12.39
N GLU A 54 -9.67 -6.04 13.67
CA GLU A 54 -10.04 -4.91 14.52
C GLU A 54 -9.41 -3.61 14.00
N LEU A 55 -9.95 -2.47 14.46
CA LEU A 55 -9.38 -1.17 14.20
C LEU A 55 -8.08 -1.02 14.99
N ILE A 56 -6.98 -0.85 14.28
CA ILE A 56 -5.66 -0.62 14.86
C ILE A 56 -5.22 0.82 14.63
N HIS A 57 -4.56 1.40 15.62
CA HIS A 57 -3.92 2.70 15.52
C HIS A 57 -2.41 2.51 15.39
N ALA A 58 -1.81 3.10 14.36
CA ALA A 58 -0.40 2.96 14.06
C ALA A 58 0.18 4.24 13.47
N VAL A 59 1.50 4.39 13.56
CA VAL A 59 2.22 5.43 12.84
C VAL A 59 2.76 4.84 11.54
N HIS A 60 2.24 5.29 10.41
CA HIS A 60 2.72 4.88 9.10
C HIS A 60 3.97 5.68 8.74
N ARG A 61 5.08 4.97 8.50
CA ARG A 61 6.29 5.53 7.88
C ARG A 61 6.15 5.59 6.35
N PRO A 62 6.96 6.42 5.67
CA PRO A 62 6.93 6.52 4.22
C PRO A 62 7.05 5.15 3.54
N ALA A 63 6.07 4.83 2.69
CA ALA A 63 5.95 3.53 2.06
C ALA A 63 4.94 3.54 0.91
N LEU A 64 5.12 2.63 -0.03
CA LEU A 64 4.10 2.23 -1.00
C LEU A 64 3.40 0.96 -0.50
N CYS A 65 2.07 1.00 -0.39
CA CYS A 65 1.24 -0.16 -0.07
C CYS A 65 0.37 -0.51 -1.28
N LEU A 66 0.52 -1.72 -1.82
CA LEU A 66 -0.29 -2.24 -2.92
C LEU A 66 -1.20 -3.34 -2.38
N ILE A 67 -2.52 -3.12 -2.43
CA ILE A 67 -3.49 -4.15 -2.07
C ILE A 67 -3.75 -4.98 -3.32
N VAL A 68 -3.47 -6.28 -3.26
CA VAL A 68 -3.70 -7.19 -4.39
C VAL A 68 -4.95 -8.03 -4.20
N GLN A 69 -5.42 -8.21 -2.96
CA GLN A 69 -6.69 -8.89 -2.66
C GLN A 69 -7.28 -8.38 -1.35
N GLY A 70 -8.61 -8.34 -1.28
CA GLY A 70 -9.36 -7.83 -0.11
C GLY A 70 -9.51 -6.31 -0.11
N ARG A 71 -10.01 -5.78 1.00
CA ARG A 71 -10.20 -4.33 1.21
C ARG A 71 -9.73 -3.90 2.59
N LYS A 72 -9.23 -2.67 2.66
CA LYS A 72 -8.78 -2.03 3.88
C LYS A 72 -9.42 -0.67 4.03
N GLU A 73 -9.87 -0.35 5.23
CA GLU A 73 -10.27 0.99 5.63
C GLU A 73 -9.11 1.63 6.40
N LEU A 74 -8.88 2.93 6.15
CA LEU A 74 -7.88 3.76 6.81
C LEU A 74 -8.53 5.06 7.26
N GLY A 75 -8.31 5.46 8.50
CA GLY A 75 -8.63 6.80 8.99
C GLY A 75 -7.37 7.67 9.08
N LEU A 76 -7.47 8.91 8.62
CA LEU A 76 -6.46 9.95 8.75
C LEU A 76 -7.12 11.23 9.26
N GLY A 77 -6.86 11.58 10.52
CA GLY A 77 -7.61 12.65 11.19
C GLY A 77 -9.11 12.32 11.23
N ASP A 78 -9.93 13.21 10.67
CA ASP A 78 -11.39 13.04 10.58
C ASP A 78 -11.85 12.36 9.29
N GLU A 79 -10.93 12.03 8.39
CA GLU A 79 -11.23 11.44 7.09
C GLU A 79 -11.11 9.91 7.11
N GLN A 80 -11.97 9.23 6.35
CA GLN A 80 -11.95 7.78 6.17
C GLN A 80 -11.82 7.42 4.69
N TYR A 81 -10.95 6.46 4.42
CA TYR A 81 -10.60 6.00 3.09
C TYR A 81 -10.76 4.49 3.01
N VAL A 82 -11.48 4.00 1.99
CA VAL A 82 -11.57 2.57 1.70
C VAL A 82 -10.77 2.26 0.44
N TYR A 83 -9.85 1.34 0.57
CA TYR A 83 -8.98 0.88 -0.51
C TYR A 83 -9.31 -0.58 -0.84
N ASP A 84 -9.30 -0.89 -2.13
CA ASP A 84 -9.52 -2.23 -2.64
C ASP A 84 -8.34 -2.74 -3.48
N SER A 85 -8.51 -3.93 -4.05
CA SER A 85 -7.50 -4.65 -4.81
C SER A 85 -7.01 -3.99 -6.11
N LEU A 86 -7.50 -2.78 -6.43
CA LEU A 86 -7.05 -1.96 -7.56
C LEU A 86 -6.42 -0.63 -7.11
N SER A 87 -6.28 -0.43 -5.80
CA SER A 87 -5.75 0.78 -5.21
C SER A 87 -4.34 0.56 -4.66
N TYR A 88 -3.52 1.61 -4.74
CA TYR A 88 -2.26 1.71 -4.01
C TYR A 88 -2.32 2.92 -3.08
N LEU A 89 -1.61 2.85 -1.97
CA LEU A 89 -1.46 3.94 -1.01
C LEU A 89 0.01 4.32 -0.95
N VAL A 90 0.32 5.58 -1.26
CA VAL A 90 1.64 6.16 -1.02
C VAL A 90 1.56 6.97 0.27
N VAL A 91 2.40 6.61 1.23
CA VAL A 91 2.64 7.40 2.43
C VAL A 91 3.91 8.19 2.17
N ALA A 92 3.82 9.51 2.03
CA ALA A 92 4.98 10.36 1.78
C ALA A 92 5.66 10.84 3.07
N VAL A 93 4.87 11.00 4.14
CA VAL A 93 5.34 11.53 5.44
C VAL A 93 4.86 10.65 6.58
N THR A 94 5.58 10.70 7.70
CA THR A 94 5.21 9.93 8.89
C THR A 94 3.91 10.48 9.49
N VAL A 95 2.84 9.69 9.49
CA VAL A 95 1.51 10.11 9.96
C VAL A 95 0.86 9.08 10.89
N PRO A 96 0.13 9.53 11.92
CA PRO A 96 -0.74 8.64 12.68
C PRO A 96 -1.96 8.29 11.84
N VAL A 97 -2.27 6.99 11.76
CA VAL A 97 -3.43 6.47 11.05
C VAL A 97 -4.18 5.47 11.93
N SER A 98 -5.48 5.37 11.73
CA SER A 98 -6.26 4.22 12.14
C SER A 98 -6.52 3.34 10.92
N GLY A 99 -6.68 2.04 11.07
CA GLY A 99 -7.08 1.21 9.94
C GLY A 99 -7.50 -0.18 10.32
N ARG A 100 -8.27 -0.81 9.44
CA ARG A 100 -8.72 -2.19 9.59
C ARG A 100 -8.88 -2.86 8.23
N VAL A 101 -8.62 -4.15 8.17
CA VAL A 101 -9.04 -4.98 7.04
C VAL A 101 -10.55 -5.19 7.17
N ILE A 102 -11.31 -4.82 6.14
CA ILE A 102 -12.78 -4.91 6.15
C ILE A 102 -13.30 -6.08 5.31
N GLU A 103 -12.53 -6.54 4.31
CA GLU A 103 -12.87 -7.71 3.49
C GLU A 103 -11.68 -8.67 3.41
N ALA A 104 -11.82 -9.83 4.04
CA ALA A 104 -10.92 -10.98 3.98
C ALA A 104 -11.62 -12.26 4.45
N SER A 105 -11.24 -13.40 3.89
CA SER A 105 -11.64 -14.72 4.37
C SER A 105 -10.52 -15.73 4.17
N SER A 106 -10.66 -16.95 4.70
CA SER A 106 -9.65 -18.00 4.50
C SER A 106 -9.51 -18.41 3.03
N ASP A 107 -10.60 -18.37 2.26
CA ASP A 107 -10.61 -18.67 0.82
C ASP A 107 -10.14 -17.48 -0.03
N ALA A 108 -10.38 -16.25 0.44
CA ALA A 108 -9.99 -15.00 -0.21
C ALA A 108 -9.32 -14.06 0.80
N PRO A 109 -8.07 -14.32 1.21
CA PRO A 109 -7.38 -13.51 2.21
C PRO A 109 -7.12 -12.09 1.73
N TYR A 110 -7.05 -11.15 2.65
CA TYR A 110 -6.47 -9.84 2.37
C TYR A 110 -4.96 -10.01 2.15
N LEU A 111 -4.48 -9.51 1.02
CA LEU A 111 -3.07 -9.58 0.62
C LEU A 111 -2.59 -8.20 0.22
N CYS A 112 -1.52 -7.75 0.87
CA CYS A 112 -0.91 -6.45 0.61
C CYS A 112 0.60 -6.56 0.54
N ILE A 113 1.19 -5.89 -0.44
CA ILE A 113 2.63 -5.71 -0.56
C ILE A 113 2.96 -4.32 -0.05
N ARG A 114 3.90 -4.21 0.87
CA ARG A 114 4.37 -2.93 1.41
C ARG A 114 5.85 -2.77 1.10
N LEU A 115 6.22 -1.67 0.47
CA LEU A 115 7.59 -1.26 0.23
C LEU A 115 7.88 0.00 1.05
N ASP A 116 8.70 -0.14 2.08
CA ASP A 116 9.13 1.00 2.90
C ASP A 116 10.15 1.84 2.14
N PHE A 117 10.02 3.16 2.26
CA PHE A 117 10.97 4.11 1.72
C PHE A 117 11.82 4.70 2.82
N ASP A 118 13.13 4.78 2.57
CA ASP A 118 14.03 5.55 3.41
C ASP A 118 13.94 7.04 3.02
N PRO A 119 13.56 7.94 3.94
CA PRO A 119 13.54 9.38 3.68
C PRO A 119 14.87 9.93 3.15
N VAL A 120 16.01 9.33 3.53
CA VAL A 120 17.33 9.73 3.03
C VAL A 120 17.45 9.42 1.54
N HIS A 121 17.02 8.22 1.11
CA HIS A 121 17.02 7.87 -0.31
C HIS A 121 16.03 8.72 -1.11
N ILE A 122 14.86 9.06 -0.54
CA ILE A 122 13.92 9.99 -1.18
C ILE A 122 14.58 11.37 -1.35
N ALA A 123 15.22 11.90 -0.31
CA ALA A 123 15.87 13.21 -0.35
C ALA A 123 17.01 13.25 -1.39
N GLN A 124 17.80 12.19 -1.47
CA GLN A 124 18.84 12.04 -2.49
C GLN A 124 18.24 12.00 -3.90
N LEU A 125 17.18 11.22 -4.11
CA LEU A 125 16.49 11.15 -5.39
C LEU A 125 15.94 12.51 -5.84
N ILE A 126 15.39 13.29 -4.91
CA ILE A 126 14.92 14.66 -5.19
C ILE A 126 16.09 15.57 -5.55
N ALA A 127 17.23 15.46 -4.85
CA ALA A 127 18.42 16.26 -5.13
C ALA A 127 19.05 15.93 -6.50
N ASP A 128 19.00 14.65 -6.91
CA ASP A 128 19.51 14.17 -8.19
C ASP A 128 18.52 14.36 -9.34
N ALA A 129 17.24 14.61 -9.04
CA ALA A 129 16.22 14.84 -10.04
C ALA A 129 16.43 16.19 -10.74
N PRO A 130 16.35 16.25 -12.09
CA PRO A 130 16.38 17.53 -12.79
C PRO A 130 15.18 18.39 -12.35
N LEU A 131 15.39 19.70 -12.14
CA LEU A 131 14.41 20.69 -11.65
C LEU A 131 13.17 20.91 -12.56
N SER A 132 12.91 20.04 -13.53
CA SER A 132 11.77 20.16 -14.43
C SER A 132 10.52 19.51 -13.80
N GLY A 133 9.82 20.26 -12.95
CA GLY A 133 8.61 19.74 -12.31
C GLY A 133 7.67 20.75 -11.63
N VAL A 134 7.91 22.06 -11.74
CA VAL A 134 6.84 23.03 -11.45
C VAL A 134 6.28 23.45 -12.81
N PRO A 135 5.02 23.10 -13.16
CA PRO A 135 4.36 23.74 -14.28
C PRO A 135 4.35 25.24 -13.99
N ASP A 136 4.85 26.06 -14.91
CA ASP A 136 4.66 27.51 -14.81
C ASP A 136 3.15 27.76 -14.64
N GLU A 137 2.76 28.29 -13.48
CA GLU A 137 1.39 28.69 -13.23
C GLU A 137 1.07 29.84 -14.20
N PRO A 138 -0.05 29.78 -14.95
CA PRO A 138 -0.40 30.77 -15.97
C PRO A 138 -0.77 32.15 -15.39
#